data_AF-A0A377ZHM6-F1
#
_entry.id   AF-A0A377ZHM6-F1
#
_cell.length_a   1.000
_cell.length_b   1.000
_cell.length_c   1.000
_cell.angle_alpha   90.00
_cell.angle_beta   90.00
_cell.angle_gamma   90.00
#
_symmetry.space_group_name_H-M   'P 1'
#
loop_
_entity.id
_entity.type
_entity.pdbx_description
1 polymer ?
#
loop_
_entity_poly.entity_id
_entity_poly.type
_entity_poly.pdbx_seq_one_letter_code
_entity_poly.pdbx_strand_id
1 'polypeptide(L)'
;MEYLPPRPLDAHNAFLLGQQLAHLHQWSDQPQFGLDFDNDLSTTPQPNAWQRRWSVFFAEQRIGWQLELAAEKGLHFGDIDTLVDMVQQRLANHQPQLRCCTGICGPATAP
;
A
#
# COMPACT_ATOMS: atom_id res chain seq x y z
N MET A 1 24.27 1.52 2.49
CA MET A 1 23.33 2.53 3.00
C MET A 1 24.13 3.66 3.61
N GLU A 2 23.64 4.89 3.49
CA GLU A 2 24.19 6.03 4.21
C GLU A 2 23.77 5.96 5.70
N TYR A 3 24.68 6.27 6.61
CA TYR A 3 24.37 6.35 8.03
C TYR A 3 23.78 7.72 8.35
N LEU A 4 22.55 7.74 8.90
CA LEU A 4 21.89 8.94 9.38
C LEU A 4 21.78 8.89 10.91
N PRO A 5 22.39 9.83 11.65
CA PRO A 5 22.29 9.83 13.11
C PRO A 5 20.83 10.15 13.53
N PRO A 6 20.22 9.35 14.43
CA PRO A 6 18.88 9.63 14.89
C PRO A 6 18.83 10.94 15.67
N ARG A 7 17.83 11.76 15.38
CA ARG A 7 17.54 12.99 16.12
C ARG A 7 16.11 12.93 16.64
N PRO A 8 15.83 13.45 17.86
CA PRO A 8 14.47 13.56 18.34
C PRO A 8 13.60 14.35 17.36
N LEU A 9 12.36 13.92 17.18
CA LEU A 9 11.39 14.64 16.36
C LEU A 9 10.90 15.88 17.14
N ASP A 10 11.27 17.07 16.68
CA ASP A 10 10.72 18.33 17.18
C ASP A 10 9.60 18.86 16.28
N ALA A 11 8.87 19.86 16.77
CA ALA A 11 7.71 20.42 16.07
C ALA A 11 8.06 21.00 14.68
N HIS A 12 9.25 21.59 14.53
CA HIS A 12 9.67 22.18 13.25
C HIS A 12 9.97 21.08 12.22
N ASN A 13 10.75 20.07 12.61
CA ASN A 13 11.08 18.94 11.75
C ASN A 13 9.85 18.07 11.43
N ALA A 14 8.90 17.92 12.36
CA ALA A 14 7.62 17.26 12.11
C ALA A 14 6.79 18.00 11.06
N PHE A 15 6.75 19.33 11.13
CA PHE A 15 6.06 20.16 10.15
C PHE A 15 6.71 20.05 8.75
N LEU A 16 8.03 20.06 8.68
CA LEU A 16 8.77 19.85 7.43
C LEU A 16 8.53 18.46 6.84
N LEU A 17 8.57 17.42 7.68
CA LEU A 17 8.26 16.05 7.27
C LEU A 17 6.84 15.96 6.68
N GLY A 18 5.85 16.59 7.32
CA GLY A 18 4.48 16.64 6.82
C GLY A 18 4.38 17.29 5.43
N GLN A 19 5.08 18.40 5.20
CA GLN A 19 5.14 19.05 3.89
C GLN A 19 5.81 18.16 2.83
N GLN A 20 6.91 17.49 3.17
CA GLN A 20 7.63 16.61 2.26
C GLN A 20 6.80 15.38 1.89
N LEU A 21 6.10 14.78 2.86
CA LEU A 21 5.16 13.69 2.61
C LEU A 21 3.99 14.13 1.74
N ALA A 22 3.41 15.31 2.00
CA ALA A 22 2.33 15.86 1.19
C ALA A 22 2.79 16.12 -0.26
N HIS A 23 4.00 16.64 -0.46
CA HIS A 23 4.57 16.84 -1.78
C HIS A 23 4.80 15.52 -2.53
N LEU A 24 5.34 14.50 -1.86
CA LEU A 24 5.50 13.16 -2.42
C LEU A 24 4.15 12.57 -2.85
N HIS A 25 3.12 12.71 -2.02
CA HIS A 25 1.75 12.27 -2.31
C HIS A 25 1.07 13.03 -3.46
N GLN A 26 1.58 14.19 -3.86
CA GLN A 26 1.08 14.93 -5.03
C GLN A 26 1.70 14.45 -6.33
N TRP A 27 2.83 13.75 -6.27
CA TRP A 27 3.46 13.17 -7.44
C TRP A 27 2.76 11.86 -7.82
N SER A 28 1.93 11.90 -8.87
CA SER A 28 1.39 10.70 -9.49
C SER A 28 0.86 10.99 -10.89
N ASP A 29 1.59 10.48 -11.90
CA ASP A 29 1.11 10.39 -13.29
C ASP A 29 0.75 8.93 -13.65
N GLN A 30 0.58 8.07 -12.66
CA GLN A 30 0.32 6.64 -12.84
C GLN A 30 -1.15 6.40 -13.20
N PRO A 31 -1.47 5.47 -14.13
CA PRO A 31 -2.84 5.08 -14.42
C PRO A 31 -3.37 3.93 -13.54
N GLN A 32 -2.52 3.27 -12.74
CA GLN A 32 -2.83 2.05 -11.99
C GLN A 32 -2.13 2.04 -10.61
N PHE A 33 -2.67 1.29 -9.65
CA PHE A 33 -2.07 1.01 -8.35
C PHE A 33 -1.15 -0.20 -8.46
N GLY A 34 0.03 -0.13 -7.84
CA GLY A 34 1.00 -1.23 -7.86
C GLY A 34 2.45 -0.74 -7.98
N LEU A 35 3.33 -1.72 -8.11
CA LEU A 35 4.76 -1.58 -8.36
C LEU A 35 5.17 -2.62 -9.40
N ASP A 36 6.24 -2.34 -10.15
CA ASP A 36 6.79 -3.28 -11.13
C ASP A 36 7.28 -4.59 -10.51
N PHE A 37 7.50 -4.60 -9.20
CA PHE A 37 7.98 -5.75 -8.45
C PHE A 37 7.25 -5.87 -7.11
N ASP A 38 7.05 -7.11 -6.68
CA ASP A 38 6.64 -7.43 -5.32
C ASP A 38 7.75 -6.98 -4.35
N ASN A 39 7.35 -6.40 -3.23
CA ASN A 39 8.26 -5.99 -2.17
C ASN A 39 7.91 -6.71 -0.87
N ASP A 40 8.74 -6.59 0.16
CA ASP A 40 8.47 -7.22 1.45
C ASP A 40 8.03 -6.19 2.49
N LEU A 41 6.96 -6.52 3.24
CA LEU A 41 6.65 -5.88 4.51
C LEU A 41 7.33 -6.68 5.61
N SER A 42 8.51 -6.21 6.03
CA SER A 42 9.38 -6.96 6.94
C SER A 42 9.80 -8.31 6.32
N THR A 43 9.26 -9.43 6.80
CA THR A 43 9.57 -10.79 6.29
C THR A 43 8.47 -11.37 5.43
N THR A 44 7.50 -10.55 5.03
CA THR A 44 6.29 -11.01 4.37
C THR A 44 6.20 -10.37 2.99
N PRO A 45 6.17 -11.15 1.89
CA PRO A 45 6.06 -10.57 0.57
C PRO A 45 4.72 -9.84 0.43
N GLN A 46 4.68 -8.83 -0.41
CA GLN A 46 3.51 -8.02 -0.73
C GLN A 46 3.32 -8.08 -2.24
N PRO A 47 2.24 -8.70 -2.72
CA PRO A 47 1.90 -8.66 -4.13
C PRO A 47 1.61 -7.21 -4.53
N ASN A 48 2.23 -6.76 -5.63
CA ASN A 48 2.08 -5.40 -6.15
C ASN A 48 1.62 -5.36 -7.61
N ALA A 49 1.10 -6.48 -8.12
CA ALA A 49 0.60 -6.57 -9.48
C ALA A 49 -0.38 -5.44 -9.80
N TRP A 50 -0.14 -4.77 -10.92
CA TRP A 50 -0.85 -3.57 -11.34
C TRP A 50 -2.38 -3.76 -11.39
N GLN A 51 -3.11 -2.82 -10.80
CA GLN A 51 -4.57 -2.82 -10.74
C GLN A 51 -5.16 -1.42 -10.99
N ARG A 52 -6.22 -1.32 -11.80
CA ARG A 52 -6.87 -0.03 -12.10
C ARG A 52 -7.81 0.44 -10.98
N ARG A 53 -8.43 -0.50 -10.28
CA ARG A 53 -9.45 -0.21 -9.26
C ARG A 53 -8.84 -0.34 -7.88
N TRP A 54 -8.89 0.75 -7.11
CA TRP A 54 -8.36 0.75 -5.74
C TRP A 54 -9.02 -0.30 -4.87
N SER A 55 -10.35 -0.43 -4.98
CA SER A 55 -11.12 -1.39 -4.21
C SER A 55 -10.66 -2.84 -4.41
N VAL A 56 -10.25 -3.20 -5.63
CA VAL A 56 -9.76 -4.54 -5.98
C VAL A 56 -8.35 -4.72 -5.39
N PHE A 57 -7.45 -3.79 -5.70
CA PHE A 57 -6.08 -3.81 -5.22
C PHE A 57 -6.00 -3.97 -3.70
N PHE A 58 -6.74 -3.15 -2.96
CA PHE A 58 -6.67 -3.17 -1.50
C PHE A 58 -7.37 -4.39 -0.89
N ALA A 59 -8.52 -4.80 -1.43
CA ALA A 59 -9.24 -5.96 -0.91
C ALA A 59 -8.44 -7.26 -1.10
N GLU A 60 -7.91 -7.49 -2.29
CA GLU A 60 -7.24 -8.75 -2.63
C GLU A 60 -5.77 -8.73 -2.21
N GLN A 61 -4.99 -7.76 -2.71
CA GLN A 61 -3.53 -7.76 -2.58
C GLN A 61 -3.03 -7.18 -1.24
N ARG A 62 -3.93 -6.74 -0.37
CA ARG A 62 -3.57 -6.31 0.99
C ARG A 62 -4.33 -7.13 2.01
N ILE A 63 -5.66 -6.99 2.07
CA ILE A 63 -6.46 -7.64 3.10
C ILE A 63 -6.51 -9.16 2.89
N GLY A 64 -6.87 -9.63 1.70
CA GLY A 64 -6.93 -11.05 1.36
C GLY A 64 -5.59 -11.73 1.60
N TRP A 65 -4.51 -11.15 1.07
CA TRP A 65 -3.15 -11.66 1.27
C TRP A 65 -2.75 -11.82 2.75
N GLN A 66 -3.02 -10.81 3.59
CA GLN A 66 -2.72 -10.91 5.02
C GLN A 66 -3.60 -11.93 5.75
N LEU A 67 -4.85 -12.12 5.32
CA LEU A 67 -5.75 -13.14 5.88
C LEU A 67 -5.28 -14.56 5.53
N GLU A 68 -4.79 -14.79 4.30
CA GLU A 68 -4.20 -16.07 3.89
C GLU A 68 -2.98 -16.41 4.75
N LEU A 69 -2.05 -15.46 4.90
CA LEU A 69 -0.87 -15.62 5.74
C LEU A 69 -1.20 -15.83 7.23
N ALA A 70 -2.30 -15.22 7.70
CA ALA A 70 -2.78 -15.45 9.06
C ALA A 70 -3.36 -16.86 9.21
N ALA A 71 -4.12 -17.33 8.21
CA ALA A 71 -4.69 -18.67 8.19
C ALA A 71 -3.60 -19.75 8.15
N GLU A 72 -2.50 -19.54 7.42
CA GLU A 72 -1.33 -20.43 7.45
C GLU A 72 -0.72 -20.57 8.85
N LYS A 73 -0.86 -19.55 9.69
CA LYS A 73 -0.41 -19.53 11.09
C LYS A 73 -1.49 -20.02 12.08
N GLY A 74 -2.63 -20.51 11.58
CA GLY A 74 -3.75 -21.00 12.37
C GLY A 74 -4.65 -19.90 12.95
N LEU A 75 -4.53 -18.66 12.46
CA LEU A 75 -5.39 -17.54 12.86
C LEU A 75 -6.51 -17.37 11.82
N HIS A 76 -7.73 -17.73 12.21
CA HIS A 76 -8.90 -17.66 11.33
C HIS A 76 -9.86 -16.57 11.79
N PHE A 77 -10.25 -15.68 10.87
CA PHE A 77 -11.14 -14.54 11.11
C PHE A 77 -12.51 -14.69 10.43
N GLY A 78 -12.74 -15.82 9.77
CA GLY A 78 -13.92 -16.09 8.96
C GLY A 78 -13.54 -16.60 7.58
N ASP A 79 -14.53 -16.63 6.70
CA ASP A 79 -14.33 -16.93 5.28
C ASP A 79 -13.61 -15.75 4.59
N ILE A 80 -12.45 -16.04 3.99
CA ILE A 80 -11.58 -15.01 3.41
C ILE A 80 -12.27 -14.34 2.23
N ASP A 81 -12.89 -15.12 1.34
CA ASP A 81 -13.57 -14.62 0.15
C ASP A 81 -14.70 -13.64 0.53
N THR A 82 -15.52 -14.03 1.51
CA THR A 82 -16.58 -13.16 2.05
C THR A 82 -16.02 -11.85 2.59
N LEU A 83 -14.91 -11.88 3.33
CA LEU A 83 -14.28 -10.68 3.89
C LEU A 83 -13.70 -9.77 2.80
N VAL A 84 -13.04 -10.36 1.80
CA VAL A 84 -12.50 -9.63 0.64
C VAL A 84 -13.63 -8.95 -0.13
N ASP A 85 -14.72 -9.67 -0.42
CA ASP A 85 -15.90 -9.13 -1.09
C ASP A 85 -16.52 -7.96 -0.31
N MET A 86 -16.65 -8.12 1.01
CA MET A 86 -17.17 -7.05 1.88
C MET A 86 -16.29 -5.80 1.86
N VAL A 87 -14.96 -5.96 1.87
CA VAL A 87 -14.01 -4.83 1.78
C VAL A 87 -14.11 -4.16 0.42
N GLN A 88 -14.12 -4.95 -0.66
CA GLN A 88 -14.23 -4.43 -2.02
C GLN A 88 -15.53 -3.65 -2.20
N GLN A 89 -16.66 -4.17 -1.73
CA GLN A 89 -17.97 -3.49 -1.80
C GLN A 89 -17.98 -2.19 -1.00
N ARG A 90 -17.42 -2.18 0.21
CA ARG A 90 -17.31 -0.96 1.03
C ARG A 90 -16.46 0.12 0.37
N LEU A 91 -15.44 -0.28 -0.39
CA LEU A 91 -14.54 0.62 -1.10
C LEU A 91 -14.95 0.86 -2.56
N ALA A 92 -16.06 0.30 -3.04
CA ALA A 92 -16.41 0.31 -4.46
C ALA A 92 -16.54 1.72 -5.06
N ASN A 93 -17.00 2.69 -4.24
CA ASN A 93 -17.15 4.10 -4.62
C ASN A 93 -15.97 4.98 -4.14
N HIS A 94 -14.93 4.37 -3.58
CA HIS A 94 -13.74 5.07 -3.10
C HIS A 94 -12.57 4.84 -4.04
N GLN A 95 -12.40 5.77 -4.98
CA GLN A 95 -11.24 5.80 -5.86
C GLN A 95 -10.38 7.00 -5.46
N PRO A 96 -9.43 6.82 -4.52
CA PRO A 96 -8.50 7.89 -4.19
C PRO A 96 -7.71 8.27 -5.45
N GLN A 97 -7.28 9.52 -5.51
CA GLN A 97 -6.24 9.89 -6.46
C GLN A 97 -5.07 8.91 -6.28
N LEU A 98 -4.51 8.45 -7.38
CA LEU A 98 -3.26 7.73 -7.36
C LEU A 98 -2.25 8.68 -6.72
N ARG A 99 -1.64 8.25 -5.62
CA ARG A 99 -0.66 9.03 -4.88
C ARG A 99 0.53 8.14 -4.67
N CYS A 100 1.72 8.65 -4.95
CA CYS A 100 2.93 7.94 -4.62
C CYS A 100 3.10 7.91 -3.11
N CYS A 101 2.66 6.85 -2.45
CA CYS A 101 2.98 6.61 -1.04
C CYS A 101 4.32 5.86 -0.98
N THR A 102 5.17 6.20 0.00
CA THR A 102 6.39 5.43 0.28
C THR A 102 6.04 3.95 0.45
N GLY A 103 6.36 3.12 -0.55
CA GLY A 103 6.22 1.66 -0.53
C GLY A 103 5.03 1.03 -1.28
N ILE A 104 4.16 1.80 -1.95
CA ILE A 104 2.97 1.23 -2.63
C ILE A 104 2.85 1.64 -4.11
N CYS A 105 3.56 2.68 -4.55
CA CYS A 105 3.53 3.18 -5.92
C CYS A 105 4.95 3.59 -6.34
N GLY A 106 5.35 3.23 -7.55
CA GLY A 106 6.65 3.53 -8.15
C GLY A 106 6.49 3.69 -9.66
N PRO A 107 7.48 4.22 -10.41
CA PRO A 107 7.37 4.38 -11.85
C PRO A 107 7.04 3.04 -12.52
N ALA A 108 6.06 3.05 -13.42
CA ALA A 108 5.72 1.90 -14.22
C ALA A 108 6.70 1.93 -15.38
N THR A 109 7.59 0.96 -15.46
CA THR A 109 8.32 0.73 -16.70
C THR A 109 7.32 0.16 -17.70
N ALA A 110 6.83 1.00 -18.60
CA ALA A 110 6.11 0.52 -19.77
C ALA A 110 7.04 -0.43 -20.56
N PRO A 111 6.53 -1.55 -21.09
CA PRO A 111 7.33 -2.46 -21.91
C PRO A 111 7.88 -1.78 -23.18
#